data_AF-A5GWM6-F1
#
_entry.id   AF-A5GWM6-F1
#
_cell.length_a   1.000
_cell.length_b   1.000
_cell.length_c   1.000
_cell.angle_alpha   90.00
_cell.angle_beta   90.00
_cell.angle_gamma   90.00
#
_symmetry.space_group_name_H-M   'P 1'
#
loop_
_entity.id
_entity.type
_entity.pdbx_description
1 polymer ?
#
loop_
_entity_poly.entity_id
_entity_poly.type
_entity_poly.pdbx_seq_one_letter_code
_entity_poly.pdbx_strand_id
1 'polypeptide(L)'
;MTNTTLGKEGLGQQPWWVVEWMELINSYRYKKRLERAWIYAREGNVLSIRFEGRRVQARVQGTEPEPYKLKLWLDVLNDEDWDFVLEALLQKARWTCQLLAGVMPDDIERAFAASGKRLFPFKLQEVRSECSCPDKANPCKHISAVYYLMGDRFSEDPFVLFQLRGRSRSQLLKELAERRKQRLQEQRESGEAPAALSPTVAPPPDPTRWWSYSAALDPDLVVITPAMEGSTGLDEAGDLPLAAEPRFPEANQRFLDQLRQHGTMVGQMAMMEAMAAGAEP
;
A
#
# COMPACT_ATOMS: atom_id res chain seq x y z
N MET A 1 14.87 6.15 18.01
CA MET A 1 14.88 4.89 18.80
C MET A 1 14.10 3.87 17.98
N THR A 2 14.77 2.82 17.49
CA THR A 2 14.26 1.89 16.47
C THR A 2 13.36 0.81 17.09
N ASN A 3 12.08 0.78 16.69
CA ASN A 3 11.09 -0.19 17.18
C ASN A 3 11.02 -1.50 16.38
N THR A 4 11.76 -1.65 15.28
CA THR A 4 11.80 -2.90 14.54
C THR A 4 12.45 -3.95 15.43
N THR A 5 11.63 -4.77 16.09
CA THR A 5 12.05 -5.89 16.94
C THR A 5 11.76 -7.17 16.17
N LEU A 6 12.70 -8.11 16.12
CA LEU A 6 12.58 -9.37 15.35
C LEU A 6 11.52 -10.35 15.90
N GLY A 7 10.70 -9.94 16.87
CA GLY A 7 9.59 -10.72 17.43
C GLY A 7 8.29 -10.43 16.68
N LYS A 8 7.35 -11.38 16.72
CA LYS A 8 6.01 -11.23 16.10
C LYS A 8 5.30 -9.94 16.53
N GLU A 9 5.46 -9.54 17.78
CA GLU A 9 4.87 -8.31 18.34
C GLU A 9 5.50 -7.02 17.78
N GLY A 10 6.82 -7.03 17.51
CA GLY A 10 7.54 -5.88 16.95
C GLY A 10 7.27 -5.66 15.45
N LEU A 11 7.08 -6.74 14.70
CA LEU A 11 6.64 -6.69 13.30
C LEU A 11 5.16 -6.31 13.16
N GLY A 12 4.30 -6.70 14.11
CA GLY A 12 2.87 -6.40 14.07
C GLY A 12 2.51 -4.91 14.20
N GLN A 13 3.46 -4.07 14.64
CA GLN A 13 3.29 -2.61 14.68
C GLN A 13 3.88 -1.89 13.46
N GLN A 14 4.54 -2.62 12.55
CA GLN A 14 5.10 -2.05 11.34
C GLN A 14 4.04 -2.00 10.24
N PRO A 15 4.14 -1.03 9.31
CA PRO A 15 3.30 -1.03 8.13
C PRO A 15 3.42 -2.34 7.34
N TRP A 16 2.34 -2.80 6.72
CA TRP A 16 2.29 -4.11 6.06
C TRP A 16 3.42 -4.30 5.02
N TRP A 17 3.80 -3.24 4.30
CA TRP A 17 4.85 -3.30 3.29
C TRP A 17 6.25 -3.53 3.88
N VAL A 18 6.47 -3.10 5.12
CA VAL A 18 7.68 -3.40 5.88
C VAL A 18 7.66 -4.86 6.30
N VAL A 19 6.50 -5.36 6.72
CA VAL A 19 6.31 -6.78 7.07
C VAL A 19 6.61 -7.67 5.86
N GLU A 20 6.05 -7.35 4.68
CA GLU A 20 6.29 -8.07 3.42
C GLU A 20 7.81 -8.14 3.09
N TRP A 21 8.52 -7.02 3.23
CA TRP A 21 9.97 -6.98 3.05
C TRP A 21 10.73 -7.84 4.08
N MET A 22 10.32 -7.79 5.34
CA MET A 22 10.94 -8.56 6.42
C MET A 22 10.68 -10.06 6.26
N GLU A 23 9.49 -10.45 5.79
CA GLU A 23 9.16 -11.83 5.45
C GLU A 23 10.03 -12.34 4.29
N LEU A 24 10.24 -11.53 3.25
CA LEU A 24 11.16 -11.83 2.16
C LEU A 24 12.57 -12.13 2.67
N ILE A 25 13.11 -11.33 3.59
CA ILE A 25 14.43 -11.56 4.21
C ILE A 25 14.41 -12.84 5.05
N ASN A 26 13.38 -13.00 5.87
CA ASN A 26 13.22 -14.15 6.76
C ASN A 26 13.00 -15.45 6.00
N SER A 27 12.59 -15.43 4.73
CA SER A 27 12.55 -16.63 3.87
C SER A 27 13.94 -17.25 3.64
N TYR A 28 15.03 -16.54 3.95
CA TYR A 28 16.38 -17.04 3.77
C TYR A 28 16.69 -18.26 4.64
N ARG A 29 17.27 -19.28 4.01
CA ARG A 29 17.50 -20.60 4.60
C ARG A 29 18.44 -20.63 5.82
N TYR A 30 19.34 -19.66 5.99
CA TYR A 30 20.34 -19.69 7.06
C TYR A 30 20.00 -18.74 8.22
N LYS A 31 19.13 -19.19 9.12
CA LYS A 31 18.62 -18.40 10.26
C LYS A 31 19.71 -17.87 11.21
N LYS A 32 20.68 -18.70 11.61
CA LYS A 32 21.81 -18.25 12.46
C LYS A 32 22.64 -17.12 11.84
N ARG A 33 22.66 -17.00 10.52
CA ARG A 33 23.35 -15.89 9.83
C ARG A 33 22.53 -14.60 9.94
N LEU A 34 21.21 -14.70 9.79
CA LEU A 34 20.29 -13.59 9.96
C LEU A 34 20.31 -13.04 11.39
N GLU A 35 20.30 -13.90 12.41
CA GLU A 35 20.40 -13.48 13.82
C GLU A 35 21.67 -12.66 14.09
N ARG A 36 22.83 -13.12 13.58
CA ARG A 36 24.08 -12.37 13.70
C ARG A 36 24.03 -11.04 12.96
N ALA A 37 23.44 -11.01 11.76
CA ALA A 37 23.30 -9.80 10.98
C ALA A 37 22.38 -8.77 11.67
N TRP A 38 21.32 -9.25 12.31
CA TRP A 38 20.41 -8.43 13.10
C TRP A 38 21.10 -7.76 14.28
N ILE A 39 21.85 -8.54 15.08
CA ILE A 39 22.68 -8.00 16.16
C ILE A 39 23.65 -6.95 15.61
N TYR A 40 24.32 -7.29 14.50
CA TYR A 40 25.29 -6.40 13.86
C TYR A 40 24.69 -5.06 13.43
N ALA A 41 23.46 -5.05 12.91
CA ALA A 41 22.73 -3.84 12.56
C ALA A 41 22.40 -3.01 13.81
N ARG A 42 21.92 -3.65 14.89
CA ARG A 42 21.56 -2.97 16.15
C ARG A 42 22.74 -2.38 16.91
N GLU A 43 23.92 -2.98 16.76
CA GLU A 43 25.17 -2.45 17.32
C GLU A 43 25.66 -1.19 16.59
N GLY A 44 24.98 -0.73 15.53
CA GLY A 44 25.35 0.49 14.81
C GLY A 44 26.51 0.32 13.84
N ASN A 45 26.83 -0.92 13.45
CA ASN A 45 27.93 -1.18 12.51
C ASN A 45 27.61 -0.74 11.06
N VAL A 46 26.35 -0.43 10.74
CA VAL A 46 25.99 0.16 9.45
C VAL A 46 26.13 1.68 9.56
N LEU A 47 27.22 2.20 9.02
CA LEU A 47 27.62 3.61 9.18
C LEU A 47 26.79 4.56 8.34
N SER A 48 26.38 4.12 7.14
CA SER A 48 25.55 4.94 6.26
C SER A 48 24.82 4.10 5.23
N ILE A 49 23.62 4.52 4.88
CA ILE A 49 22.84 4.02 3.73
C ILE A 49 22.48 5.25 2.89
N ARG A 50 22.76 5.19 1.59
CA ARG A 50 22.49 6.27 0.62
C ARG A 50 21.80 5.69 -0.60
N PHE A 51 20.86 6.44 -1.15
CA PHE A 51 20.16 6.10 -2.37
C PHE A 51 20.79 6.89 -3.53
N GLU A 52 21.36 6.16 -4.48
CA GLU A 52 21.93 6.72 -5.71
C GLU A 52 21.11 6.25 -6.90
N GLY A 53 20.11 7.05 -7.26
CA GLY A 53 19.13 6.67 -8.28
C GLY A 53 18.45 5.36 -7.89
N ARG A 54 18.61 4.31 -8.70
CA ARG A 54 17.93 3.01 -8.53
C ARG A 54 18.72 2.02 -7.66
N ARG A 55 19.84 2.45 -7.08
CA ARG A 55 20.75 1.61 -6.29
C ARG A 55 20.90 2.16 -4.88
N VAL A 56 21.03 1.25 -3.93
CA VAL A 56 21.39 1.54 -2.55
C VAL A 56 22.88 1.32 -2.40
N GLN A 57 23.58 2.31 -1.85
CA GLN A 57 24.95 2.17 -1.40
C GLN A 57 24.99 2.23 0.11
N ALA A 58 25.75 1.32 0.72
CA ALA A 58 25.95 1.35 2.16
C ALA A 58 27.43 1.20 2.53
N ARG A 59 27.78 1.74 3.69
CA ARG A 59 29.08 1.53 4.34
C ARG A 59 28.83 0.79 5.63
N VAL A 60 29.52 -0.34 5.79
CA VAL A 60 29.35 -1.21 6.96
C VAL A 60 30.71 -1.44 7.57
N GLN A 61 30.87 -1.05 8.84
CA GLN A 61 32.08 -1.31 9.60
C GLN A 61 32.28 -2.82 9.70
N GLY A 62 33.49 -3.27 9.37
CA GLY A 62 33.88 -4.67 9.40
C GLY A 62 34.98 -4.92 10.43
N THR A 63 35.69 -6.03 10.23
CA THR A 63 36.95 -6.30 10.95
C THR A 63 38.11 -5.46 10.44
N GLU A 64 38.03 -4.98 9.19
CA GLU A 64 39.03 -4.10 8.59
C GLU A 64 38.89 -2.65 9.08
N PRO A 65 39.99 -1.87 9.12
CA PRO A 65 39.93 -0.43 9.45
C PRO A 65 39.05 0.36 8.47
N GLU A 66 39.08 -0.01 7.18
CA GLU A 66 38.21 0.60 6.17
C GLU A 66 36.83 -0.08 6.14
N PRO A 67 35.72 0.68 6.21
CA PRO A 67 34.38 0.12 6.11
C PRO A 67 34.14 -0.55 4.75
N TYR A 68 33.48 -1.71 4.77
CA TYR A 68 33.10 -2.40 3.56
C TYR A 68 32.06 -1.61 2.77
N LYS A 69 32.22 -1.64 1.44
CA LYS A 69 31.30 -1.02 0.49
C LYS A 69 30.28 -2.06 0.06
N LEU A 70 29.01 -1.68 0.16
CA LEU A 70 27.89 -2.52 -0.23
C LEU A 70 27.04 -1.82 -1.28
N LYS A 71 26.57 -2.59 -2.26
CA LYS A 71 25.57 -2.18 -3.24
C LYS A 71 24.37 -3.12 -3.18
N LEU A 72 23.17 -2.57 -3.33
CA LEU A 72 21.92 -3.32 -3.39
C LEU A 72 21.04 -2.69 -4.49
N TRP A 73 20.41 -3.52 -5.31
CA TRP A 73 19.47 -3.07 -6.33
C TRP A 73 18.45 -4.16 -6.67
N LEU A 74 17.36 -3.75 -7.33
CA LEU A 74 16.36 -4.64 -7.91
C LEU A 74 16.43 -4.56 -9.43
N ASP A 75 15.88 -5.57 -10.09
CA ASP A 75 15.61 -5.50 -11.52
C ASP A 75 14.49 -4.46 -11.75
N VAL A 76 14.81 -3.49 -12.61
CA VAL A 76 13.95 -2.34 -12.90
C VAL A 76 12.87 -2.74 -13.89
N LEU A 77 11.69 -2.13 -13.77
CA LEU A 77 10.66 -2.27 -14.80
C LEU A 77 11.02 -1.37 -15.98
N ASN A 78 10.69 -1.81 -17.20
CA ASN A 78 10.86 -0.97 -18.38
C ASN A 78 9.75 0.10 -18.44
N ASP A 79 9.85 1.05 -19.37
CA ASP A 79 8.89 2.15 -19.43
C ASP A 79 7.48 1.67 -19.83
N GLU A 80 7.36 0.65 -20.68
CA GLU A 80 6.08 0.03 -21.05
C GLU A 80 5.36 -0.61 -19.84
N ASP A 81 6.08 -1.39 -19.02
CA ASP A 81 5.57 -1.98 -17.78
C ASP A 81 5.06 -0.87 -16.83
N TRP A 82 5.83 0.22 -16.71
CA TRP A 82 5.42 1.37 -15.90
C TRP A 82 4.19 2.07 -16.45
N ASP A 83 4.02 2.16 -17.77
CA ASP A 83 2.83 2.74 -18.38
C ASP A 83 1.57 1.96 -17.99
N PHE A 84 1.61 0.63 -18.01
CA PHE A 84 0.52 -0.22 -17.52
C PHE A 84 0.24 -0.02 -16.02
N VAL A 85 1.30 0.07 -15.20
CA VAL A 85 1.16 0.34 -13.76
C VAL A 85 0.48 1.69 -13.51
N LEU A 86 0.91 2.74 -14.21
CA LEU A 86 0.34 4.09 -14.09
C LEU A 86 -1.12 4.12 -14.52
N GLU A 87 -1.47 3.46 -15.63
CA GLU A 87 -2.86 3.37 -16.08
C GLU A 87 -3.75 2.66 -15.06
N ALA A 88 -3.26 1.58 -14.44
CA ALA A 88 -3.96 0.90 -13.36
C ALA A 88 -4.10 1.80 -12.13
N LEU A 89 -3.03 2.48 -11.70
CA LEU A 89 -3.03 3.41 -10.56
C LEU A 89 -4.06 4.52 -10.71
N LEU A 90 -4.32 4.96 -11.94
CA LEU A 90 -5.29 6.01 -12.24
C LEU A 90 -6.74 5.52 -12.21
N GLN A 91 -7.01 4.21 -12.31
CA GLN A 91 -8.37 3.66 -12.24
C GLN A 91 -9.02 3.83 -10.87
N LYS A 92 -8.21 3.89 -9.80
CA LYS A 92 -8.72 4.06 -8.43
C LYS A 92 -8.10 5.30 -7.78
N ALA A 93 -8.91 6.33 -7.54
CA ALA A 93 -8.46 7.55 -6.89
C ALA A 93 -7.79 7.29 -5.52
N ARG A 94 -8.26 6.26 -4.78
CA ARG A 94 -7.72 5.85 -3.48
C ARG A 94 -6.22 5.60 -3.51
N TRP A 95 -5.72 4.93 -4.55
CA TRP A 95 -4.31 4.57 -4.67
C TRP A 95 -3.44 5.81 -4.80
N THR A 96 -3.83 6.74 -5.66
CA THR A 96 -3.12 8.00 -5.82
C THR A 96 -3.13 8.82 -4.52
N CYS A 97 -4.28 8.90 -3.83
CA CYS A 97 -4.41 9.65 -2.58
C CYS A 97 -3.54 9.06 -1.46
N GLN A 98 -3.53 7.73 -1.29
CA GLN A 98 -2.69 7.05 -0.31
C GLN A 98 -1.20 7.26 -0.61
N LEU A 99 -0.77 7.11 -1.88
CA LEU A 99 0.61 7.38 -2.28
C LEU A 99 1.01 8.84 -2.03
N LEU A 100 0.12 9.81 -2.31
CA LEU A 100 0.35 11.22 -1.99
C LEU A 100 0.52 11.45 -0.49
N ALA A 101 -0.25 10.75 0.34
CA ALA A 101 -0.13 10.75 1.79
C ALA A 101 1.12 10.01 2.31
N GLY A 102 1.92 9.39 1.42
CA GLY A 102 3.08 8.60 1.83
C GLY A 102 2.73 7.25 2.44
N VAL A 103 1.55 6.71 2.13
CA VAL A 103 1.07 5.41 2.59
C VAL A 103 1.04 4.45 1.40
N MET A 104 1.54 3.22 1.57
CA MET A 104 1.45 2.19 0.54
C MET A 104 0.04 1.59 0.52
N PRO A 105 -0.68 1.59 -0.63
CA PRO A 105 -1.96 0.91 -0.75
C PRO A 105 -1.86 -0.61 -0.55
N ASP A 106 -2.73 -1.20 0.25
CA ASP A 106 -2.69 -2.65 0.58
C ASP A 106 -2.80 -3.57 -0.65
N ASP A 107 -3.53 -3.14 -1.68
CA ASP A 107 -3.69 -3.86 -2.94
C ASP A 107 -2.86 -3.28 -4.08
N ILE A 108 -1.78 -2.55 -3.78
CA ILE A 108 -0.88 -1.92 -4.78
C ILE A 108 -0.34 -2.94 -5.80
N GLU A 109 -0.09 -4.18 -5.38
CA GLU A 109 0.40 -5.24 -6.26
C GLU A 109 -0.58 -5.55 -7.40
N ARG A 110 -1.88 -5.27 -7.26
CA ARG A 110 -2.85 -5.39 -8.36
C ARG A 110 -2.55 -4.42 -9.51
N ALA A 111 -2.03 -3.23 -9.20
CA ALA A 111 -1.59 -2.28 -10.23
C ALA A 111 -0.38 -2.82 -11.02
N PHE A 112 0.53 -3.54 -10.35
CA PHE A 112 1.68 -4.17 -10.99
C PHE A 112 1.30 -5.43 -11.77
N ALA A 113 0.32 -6.20 -11.29
CA ALA A 113 -0.18 -7.39 -11.96
C ALA A 113 -0.73 -7.10 -13.37
N ALA A 114 -1.23 -5.89 -13.64
CA ALA A 114 -1.67 -5.47 -14.97
C ALA A 114 -0.56 -5.58 -16.04
N SER A 115 0.70 -5.45 -15.65
CA SER A 115 1.89 -5.61 -16.51
C SER A 115 2.55 -6.99 -16.39
N GLY A 116 1.97 -7.90 -15.59
CA GLY A 116 2.62 -9.18 -15.22
C GLY A 116 3.86 -9.00 -14.35
N LYS A 117 4.03 -7.83 -13.72
CA LYS A 117 5.14 -7.49 -12.84
C LYS A 117 4.66 -7.37 -11.39
N ARG A 118 5.60 -7.06 -10.50
CA ARG A 118 5.35 -6.88 -9.07
C ARG A 118 6.21 -5.78 -8.51
N LEU A 119 5.73 -5.11 -7.47
CA LEU A 119 6.52 -4.15 -6.72
C LEU A 119 7.54 -4.89 -5.85
N PHE A 120 7.08 -5.83 -5.03
CA PHE A 120 7.91 -6.63 -4.13
C PHE A 120 8.57 -7.80 -4.86
N PRO A 121 9.86 -8.08 -4.61
CA PRO A 121 10.53 -9.29 -5.11
C PRO A 121 9.88 -10.56 -4.53
N PHE A 122 9.83 -11.66 -5.31
CA PHE A 122 9.20 -12.90 -4.81
C PHE A 122 10.15 -13.71 -3.96
N LYS A 123 11.39 -13.76 -4.40
CA LYS A 123 12.46 -14.48 -3.70
C LYS A 123 13.58 -13.52 -3.39
N LEU A 124 14.26 -13.78 -2.28
CA LEU A 124 15.40 -12.97 -1.88
C LEU A 124 16.51 -12.91 -2.96
N GLN A 125 16.58 -13.90 -3.86
CA GLN A 125 17.54 -13.92 -4.97
C GLN A 125 17.33 -12.82 -6.02
N GLU A 126 16.12 -12.26 -6.08
CA GLU A 126 15.80 -11.09 -6.93
C GLU A 126 16.33 -9.78 -6.33
N VAL A 127 16.64 -9.78 -5.02
CA VAL A 127 17.36 -8.68 -4.37
C VAL A 127 18.86 -8.85 -4.65
N ARG A 128 19.34 -8.17 -5.68
CA ARG A 128 20.75 -8.21 -6.07
C ARG A 128 21.58 -7.39 -5.10
N SER A 129 22.71 -7.94 -4.69
CA SER A 129 23.61 -7.25 -3.78
C SER A 129 25.06 -7.69 -3.94
N GLU A 130 25.96 -6.77 -3.62
CA GLU A 130 27.40 -6.95 -3.61
C GLU A 130 27.98 -6.35 -2.34
N CYS A 131 28.97 -7.01 -1.75
CA CYS A 131 29.69 -6.50 -0.59
C CYS A 131 31.18 -6.75 -0.75
N SER A 132 32.02 -5.76 -0.45
CA SER A 132 33.48 -5.86 -0.56
C SER A 132 34.14 -6.65 0.59
N CYS A 133 33.38 -7.45 1.34
CA CYS A 133 33.90 -8.21 2.48
C CYS A 133 34.50 -9.55 2.02
N PRO A 134 35.41 -10.18 2.79
CA PRO A 134 36.03 -11.45 2.41
C PRO A 134 35.07 -12.66 2.43
N ASP A 135 33.85 -12.51 2.94
CA ASP A 135 32.84 -13.58 2.94
C ASP A 135 32.27 -13.78 1.53
N LYS A 136 32.43 -14.99 0.98
CA LYS A 136 31.91 -15.37 -0.35
C LYS A 136 30.41 -15.65 -0.36
N ALA A 137 29.76 -15.74 0.80
CA ALA A 137 28.31 -15.95 0.87
C ALA A 137 27.54 -14.69 0.45
N ASN A 138 26.49 -14.88 -0.35
CA ASN A 138 25.55 -13.82 -0.69
C ASN A 138 24.11 -14.25 -0.33
N PRO A 139 23.40 -13.53 0.56
CA PRO A 139 23.85 -12.39 1.36
C PRO A 139 24.86 -12.78 2.46
N CYS A 140 25.91 -11.97 2.64
CA CYS A 140 26.80 -12.04 3.79
C CYS A 140 26.15 -11.36 5.02
N LYS A 141 26.78 -11.43 6.20
CA LYS A 141 26.23 -10.78 7.41
C LYS A 141 26.00 -9.27 7.23
N HIS A 142 26.87 -8.59 6.47
CA HIS A 142 26.76 -7.15 6.22
C HIS A 142 25.59 -6.82 5.29
N ILE A 143 25.37 -7.66 4.27
CA ILE A 143 24.22 -7.53 3.36
C ILE A 143 22.92 -7.71 4.12
N SER A 144 22.82 -8.78 4.92
CA SER A 144 21.64 -9.02 5.74
C SER A 144 21.39 -7.89 6.76
N ALA A 145 22.45 -7.28 7.32
CA ALA A 145 22.30 -6.13 8.22
C ALA A 145 21.69 -4.91 7.50
N VAL A 146 22.12 -4.64 6.26
CA VAL A 146 21.53 -3.57 5.45
C VAL A 146 20.10 -3.92 5.03
N TYR A 147 19.80 -5.18 4.69
CA TYR A 147 18.44 -5.61 4.38
C TYR A 147 17.47 -5.31 5.52
N TYR A 148 17.89 -5.54 6.77
CA TYR A 148 17.09 -5.20 7.94
C TYR A 148 16.84 -3.69 8.08
N LEU A 149 17.89 -2.87 7.94
CA LEU A 149 17.75 -1.41 8.02
C LEU A 149 16.99 -0.80 6.84
N MET A 150 16.91 -1.50 5.70
CA MET A 150 16.04 -1.11 4.60
C MET A 150 14.55 -1.16 5.01
N GLY A 151 14.16 -2.07 5.92
CA GLY A 151 12.81 -2.10 6.49
C GLY A 151 12.44 -0.79 7.17
N ASP A 152 13.36 -0.22 7.96
CA ASP A 152 13.18 1.08 8.60
C ASP A 152 13.06 2.21 7.54
N ARG A 153 13.86 2.15 6.47
CA ARG A 153 13.75 3.11 5.37
C ARG A 153 12.43 3.04 4.64
N PHE A 154 11.85 1.86 4.49
CA PHE A 154 10.53 1.71 3.89
C PHE A 154 9.41 2.19 4.80
N SER A 155 9.57 2.10 6.13
CA SER A 155 8.59 2.67 7.07
C SER A 155 8.60 4.20 7.02
N GLU A 156 9.79 4.81 6.83
CA GLU A 156 9.96 6.26 6.66
C GLU A 156 9.41 6.76 5.31
N ASP A 157 9.71 6.06 4.21
CA ASP A 157 9.28 6.43 2.86
C ASP A 157 9.01 5.21 1.97
N PRO A 158 7.73 4.89 1.65
CA PRO A 158 7.41 3.77 0.77
C PRO A 158 7.90 3.97 -0.67
N PHE A 159 8.17 5.22 -1.11
CA PHE A 159 8.64 5.50 -2.47
C PHE A 159 10.02 4.93 -2.78
N VAL A 160 10.78 4.56 -1.75
CA VAL A 160 12.08 3.90 -1.93
C VAL A 160 11.95 2.59 -2.73
N LEU A 161 10.87 1.82 -2.54
CA LEU A 161 10.62 0.60 -3.33
C LEU A 161 10.37 0.92 -4.81
N PHE A 162 9.58 1.95 -5.09
CA PHE A 162 9.34 2.41 -6.46
C PHE A 162 10.64 2.90 -7.11
N GLN A 163 11.49 3.59 -6.34
CA GLN A 163 12.79 4.07 -6.80
C GLN A 163 13.73 2.91 -7.16
N LEU A 164 13.74 1.84 -6.35
CA LEU A 164 14.46 0.60 -6.67
C LEU A 164 13.91 -0.06 -7.95
N ARG A 165 12.60 0.06 -8.22
CA ARG A 165 11.95 -0.40 -9.46
C ARG A 165 12.07 0.56 -10.64
N GLY A 166 12.69 1.72 -10.45
CA GLY A 166 13.07 2.63 -11.52
C GLY A 166 12.30 3.94 -11.61
N ARG A 167 11.36 4.23 -10.70
CA ARG A 167 10.63 5.50 -10.64
C ARG A 167 10.79 6.18 -9.28
N SER A 168 11.40 7.35 -9.27
CA SER A 168 11.47 8.18 -8.05
C SER A 168 10.09 8.70 -7.65
N ARG A 169 9.93 9.11 -6.39
CA ARG A 169 8.72 9.80 -5.89
C ARG A 169 8.27 10.93 -6.80
N SER A 170 9.21 11.81 -7.17
CA SER A 170 8.92 12.97 -8.02
C SER A 170 8.42 12.58 -9.41
N GLN A 171 9.03 11.57 -10.03
CA GLN A 171 8.64 11.08 -11.34
C GLN A 171 7.26 10.44 -11.29
N LEU A 172 7.05 9.50 -10.36
CA LEU A 172 5.78 8.79 -10.22
C LEU A 172 4.61 9.74 -9.96
N LEU A 173 4.75 10.66 -9.01
CA LEU A 173 3.68 11.61 -8.68
C LEU A 173 3.42 12.61 -9.82
N LYS A 174 4.47 13.04 -10.53
CA LYS A 174 4.33 13.93 -11.68
C LYS A 174 3.59 13.24 -12.83
N GLU A 175 4.00 12.02 -13.18
CA GLU A 175 3.37 11.21 -14.24
C GLU A 175 1.89 10.95 -13.94
N LEU A 176 1.56 10.60 -12.69
CA LEU A 176 0.16 10.42 -12.25
C LEU A 176 -0.65 11.73 -12.35
N ALA A 177 -0.08 12.86 -11.96
CA ALA A 177 -0.75 14.16 -12.04
C ALA A 177 -0.99 14.60 -13.49
N GLU A 178 0.00 14.42 -14.37
CA GLU A 178 -0.10 14.77 -15.79
C GLU A 178 -1.16 13.93 -16.50
N ARG A 179 -1.17 12.61 -16.30
CA ARG A 179 -2.17 11.73 -16.91
C ARG A 179 -3.58 11.98 -16.37
N ARG A 180 -3.72 12.26 -15.07
CA ARG A 180 -5.03 12.64 -14.51
C ARG A 180 -5.55 13.94 -15.13
N LYS A 181 -4.67 14.92 -15.36
CA LYS A 181 -5.03 16.16 -16.04
C LYS A 181 -5.47 15.89 -17.49
N GLN A 182 -4.77 15.03 -18.21
CA GLN A 182 -5.12 14.64 -19.58
C GLN A 182 -6.50 13.97 -19.64
N ARG A 183 -6.77 12.96 -18.78
CA ARG A 183 -8.11 12.33 -18.72
C ARG A 183 -9.22 13.31 -18.42
N LEU A 184 -8.99 14.27 -17.52
CA LEU A 184 -9.97 15.32 -17.21
C LEU A 184 -10.19 16.28 -18.39
N GLN A 185 -9.17 16.53 -19.22
CA GLN A 185 -9.32 17.32 -20.45
C GLN A 185 -10.12 16.55 -21.49
N GLU A 186 -9.77 15.29 -21.73
CA GLU A 186 -10.48 14.39 -22.66
C GLU A 186 -11.96 14.22 -22.28
N GLN A 187 -12.27 14.04 -20.99
CA GLN A 187 -13.67 13.98 -20.51
C GLN A 187 -14.44 15.29 -20.73
N ARG A 188 -13.77 16.45 -20.60
CA ARG A 188 -14.41 17.75 -20.87
C ARG A 188 -14.64 17.95 -22.37
N GLU A 189 -13.73 17.47 -23.21
CA GLU A 189 -13.82 17.56 -24.66
C GLU A 189 -14.82 16.55 -25.24
N SER A 190 -14.99 15.38 -24.63
CA SER A 190 -15.99 14.37 -25.02
C SER A 190 -17.43 14.76 -24.66
N GLY A 191 -17.64 15.90 -23.98
CA GLY A 191 -18.96 16.35 -23.53
C GLY A 191 -19.54 15.53 -22.37
N GLU A 192 -18.77 14.57 -21.86
CA GLU A 192 -19.08 13.80 -20.66
C GLU A 192 -18.70 14.65 -19.45
N ALA A 193 -19.43 15.75 -19.27
CA ALA A 193 -19.20 16.68 -18.18
C ALA A 193 -19.30 15.90 -16.86
N PRO A 194 -18.22 15.81 -16.06
CA PRO A 194 -18.40 15.40 -14.67
C PRO A 194 -19.36 16.41 -14.08
N ALA A 195 -20.51 15.94 -13.58
CA ALA A 195 -21.51 16.78 -12.95
C ALA A 195 -20.76 17.72 -12.00
N ALA A 196 -20.76 19.01 -12.33
CA ALA A 196 -20.00 19.99 -11.58
C ALA A 196 -20.57 19.99 -10.16
N LEU A 197 -19.89 19.32 -9.24
CA LEU A 197 -20.15 19.44 -7.81
C LEU A 197 -19.65 20.83 -7.41
N SER A 198 -20.42 21.86 -7.77
CA SER A 198 -20.37 23.11 -7.05
C SER A 198 -20.92 22.78 -5.67
N PRO A 199 -20.12 22.84 -4.59
CA PRO A 199 -20.67 22.73 -3.26
C PRO A 199 -21.37 24.06 -2.99
N THR A 200 -22.55 24.24 -3.55
CA THR A 200 -23.55 25.11 -2.94
C THR A 200 -23.85 24.44 -1.62
N VAL A 201 -23.23 24.90 -0.54
CA VAL A 201 -23.55 24.46 0.81
C VAL A 201 -24.96 24.97 1.09
N ALA A 202 -25.95 24.22 0.61
CA ALA A 202 -27.31 24.33 1.07
C ALA A 202 -27.35 23.86 2.53
N PRO A 203 -28.23 24.44 3.37
CA PRO A 203 -28.47 23.88 4.70
C PRO A 203 -28.79 22.38 4.58
N PRO A 204 -28.35 21.55 5.54
CA PRO A 204 -28.53 20.10 5.44
C PRO A 204 -30.01 19.82 5.18
N PRO A 205 -30.36 19.20 4.04
CA PRO A 205 -31.75 18.91 3.74
C PRO A 205 -32.31 18.02 4.84
N ASP A 206 -33.61 18.17 5.13
CA ASP A 206 -34.36 17.24 5.97
C ASP A 206 -34.02 15.79 5.56
N PRO A 207 -33.58 14.92 6.48
CA PRO A 207 -33.22 13.53 6.17
C PRO A 207 -34.32 12.77 5.42
N THR A 208 -35.58 13.14 5.65
CA THR A 208 -36.75 12.55 4.96
C THR A 208 -36.87 12.98 3.49
N ARG A 209 -36.05 13.94 3.05
CA ARG A 209 -36.02 14.49 1.69
C ARG A 209 -34.68 14.25 0.97
N TRP A 210 -33.78 13.45 1.54
CA TRP A 210 -32.49 13.15 0.91
C TRP A 210 -32.63 12.37 -0.40
N TRP A 211 -33.64 11.53 -0.50
CA TRP A 211 -33.99 10.82 -1.73
C TRP A 211 -35.51 10.79 -1.91
N SER A 212 -35.97 11.10 -3.11
CA SER A 212 -37.36 10.88 -3.51
C SER A 212 -37.38 10.34 -4.93
N TYR A 213 -37.98 9.17 -5.12
CA TYR A 213 -38.17 8.59 -6.43
C TYR A 213 -39.51 9.07 -6.99
N SER A 214 -39.48 9.85 -8.06
CA SER A 214 -40.70 10.23 -8.81
C SER A 214 -41.16 9.14 -9.78
N ALA A 215 -40.32 8.13 -10.00
CA ALA A 215 -40.59 6.92 -10.77
C ALA A 215 -39.73 5.78 -10.20
N ALA A 216 -40.18 4.54 -10.37
CA ALA A 216 -39.35 3.38 -10.06
C ALA A 216 -38.06 3.43 -10.90
N LEU A 217 -36.92 3.08 -10.30
CA LEU A 217 -35.67 2.93 -11.05
C LEU A 217 -35.85 1.77 -12.03
N ASP A 218 -35.33 1.95 -13.24
CA ASP A 218 -35.30 0.88 -14.23
C ASP A 218 -34.48 -0.30 -13.67
N PRO A 219 -35.09 -1.49 -13.47
CA PRO A 219 -34.40 -2.63 -12.88
C PRO A 219 -33.19 -3.08 -13.71
N ASP A 220 -33.16 -2.81 -15.01
CA ASP A 220 -32.04 -3.15 -15.89
C ASP A 220 -30.83 -2.23 -15.68
N LEU A 221 -31.04 -1.04 -15.10
CA LEU A 221 -29.98 -0.06 -14.78
C LEU A 221 -29.46 -0.17 -13.35
N VAL A 222 -30.09 -0.99 -12.49
CA VAL A 222 -29.72 -1.13 -11.08
C VAL A 222 -29.16 -2.53 -10.82
N VAL A 223 -27.86 -2.69 -11.08
CA VAL A 223 -27.13 -3.90 -10.70
C VAL A 223 -26.57 -3.73 -9.29
N ILE A 224 -27.32 -4.17 -8.28
CA ILE A 224 -26.78 -4.31 -6.91
C ILE A 224 -25.90 -5.55 -6.89
N THR A 225 -24.63 -5.38 -7.23
CA THR A 225 -23.66 -6.47 -7.10
C THR A 225 -23.13 -6.47 -5.67
N PRO A 226 -23.16 -7.61 -4.95
CA PRO A 226 -22.46 -7.69 -3.67
C PRO A 226 -20.97 -7.39 -3.92
N ALA A 227 -20.33 -6.67 -2.99
CA ALA A 227 -18.91 -6.43 -3.04
C ALA A 227 -18.17 -7.79 -3.02
N MET A 228 -17.67 -8.23 -4.18
CA MET A 228 -17.02 -9.53 -4.33
C MET A 228 -15.77 -9.68 -3.45
N GLU A 229 -15.21 -8.56 -2.98
CA GLU A 229 -14.00 -8.51 -2.16
C GLU A 229 -14.27 -8.60 -0.64
N GLY A 230 -15.53 -8.72 -0.22
CA GLY A 230 -15.91 -8.91 1.19
C GLY A 230 -15.80 -7.65 2.07
N SER A 231 -15.35 -6.53 1.51
CA SER A 231 -15.33 -5.21 2.17
C SER A 231 -16.68 -4.53 2.03
N THR A 232 -17.27 -4.12 3.16
CA THR A 232 -18.41 -3.20 3.17
C THR A 232 -17.95 -1.78 2.83
N GLY A 233 -18.84 -0.89 2.40
CA GLY A 233 -18.48 0.54 2.22
C GLY A 233 -17.95 1.19 3.50
N LEU A 234 -18.27 0.62 4.67
CA LEU A 234 -17.72 1.02 5.96
C LEU A 234 -16.24 0.62 6.13
N ASP A 235 -15.85 -0.54 5.59
CA ASP A 235 -14.45 -0.99 5.61
C ASP A 235 -13.58 -0.16 4.65
N GLU A 236 -14.16 0.32 3.55
CA GLU A 236 -13.47 1.22 2.61
C GLU A 236 -13.34 2.66 3.13
N ALA A 237 -14.26 3.11 4.00
CA ALA A 237 -14.24 4.45 4.58
C ALA A 237 -13.06 4.65 5.56
N GLY A 238 -12.39 3.58 5.99
CA GLY A 238 -11.29 3.62 6.95
C GLY A 238 -11.75 3.88 8.39
N ASP A 239 -10.81 4.25 9.26
CA ASP A 239 -11.13 4.55 10.65
C ASP A 239 -12.05 5.76 10.74
N LEU A 240 -13.28 5.54 11.23
CA LEU A 240 -14.17 6.65 11.54
C LEU A 240 -13.58 7.46 12.70
N PRO A 241 -13.51 8.80 12.60
CA PRO A 241 -12.95 9.66 13.64
C PRO A 241 -13.91 9.81 14.82
N LEU A 242 -14.11 8.73 15.57
CA LEU A 242 -14.94 8.70 16.77
C LEU A 242 -14.15 9.29 17.95
N ALA A 243 -14.75 10.22 18.68
CA ALA A 243 -14.15 10.78 19.90
C ALA A 243 -13.95 9.66 20.95
N ALA A 244 -12.82 9.67 21.64
CA ALA A 244 -12.57 8.73 22.73
C ALA A 244 -13.42 9.11 23.96
N GLU A 245 -14.12 8.14 24.53
CA GLU A 245 -14.88 8.31 25.78
C GLU A 245 -14.10 7.69 26.95
N PRO A 246 -13.45 8.49 27.83
CA PRO A 246 -12.57 7.98 28.87
C PRO A 246 -13.28 7.05 29.88
N ARG A 247 -14.59 7.20 30.05
CA ARG A 247 -15.39 6.39 30.98
C ARG A 247 -15.71 5.01 30.41
N PHE A 248 -15.69 4.86 29.09
CA PHE A 248 -15.99 3.61 28.38
C PHE A 248 -14.97 3.38 27.25
N PRO A 249 -13.77 2.88 27.60
CA PRO A 249 -12.67 2.73 26.63
C PRO A 249 -13.01 1.84 25.42
N GLU A 250 -13.94 0.89 25.59
CA GLU A 250 -14.38 -0.03 24.54
C GLU A 250 -15.58 0.48 23.72
N ALA A 251 -16.15 1.65 24.03
CA ALA A 251 -17.39 2.11 23.41
C ALA A 251 -17.27 2.26 21.88
N ASN A 252 -16.16 2.83 21.41
CA ASN A 252 -15.93 3.03 19.98
C ASN A 252 -15.81 1.69 19.24
N GLN A 253 -15.10 0.72 19.81
CA GLN A 253 -14.98 -0.63 19.23
C GLN A 253 -16.35 -1.31 19.15
N ARG A 254 -17.11 -1.32 20.25
CA ARG A 254 -18.45 -1.93 20.30
C ARG A 254 -19.42 -1.27 19.32
N PHE A 255 -19.38 0.05 19.19
CA PHE A 255 -20.18 0.78 18.21
C PHE A 255 -19.85 0.37 16.78
N LEU A 256 -18.57 0.34 16.41
CA LEU A 256 -18.13 -0.07 15.08
C LEU A 256 -18.51 -1.52 14.78
N ASP A 257 -18.36 -2.43 15.74
CA ASP A 257 -18.75 -3.84 15.58
C ASP A 257 -20.26 -3.99 15.36
N GLN A 258 -21.08 -3.29 16.15
CA GLN A 258 -22.53 -3.28 15.94
C GLN A 258 -22.93 -2.66 14.60
N LEU A 259 -22.27 -1.57 14.20
CA LEU A 259 -22.54 -0.90 12.93
C LEU A 259 -22.25 -1.83 11.74
N ARG A 260 -21.13 -2.57 11.78
CA ARG A 260 -20.79 -3.59 10.77
C ARG A 260 -21.83 -4.71 10.74
N GLN A 261 -22.18 -5.27 11.90
CA GLN A 261 -23.19 -6.34 11.99
C GLN A 261 -24.54 -5.88 11.44
N HIS A 262 -24.98 -4.67 11.81
CA HIS A 262 -26.22 -4.09 11.31
C HIS A 262 -26.17 -3.90 9.79
N GLY A 263 -25.08 -3.35 9.25
CA GLY A 263 -24.89 -3.18 7.82
C GLY A 263 -24.96 -4.50 7.05
N THR A 264 -24.31 -5.56 7.55
CA THR A 264 -24.37 -6.90 6.92
C THR A 264 -25.77 -7.49 6.91
N MET A 265 -26.51 -7.36 8.02
CA MET A 265 -27.88 -7.84 8.14
C MET A 265 -28.82 -7.10 7.19
N VAL A 266 -28.76 -5.76 7.16
CA VAL A 266 -29.59 -4.95 6.24
C VAL A 266 -29.26 -5.26 4.78
N GLY A 267 -27.96 -5.42 4.45
CA GLY A 267 -27.53 -5.83 3.11
C GLY A 267 -28.08 -7.20 2.70
N GLN A 268 -28.05 -8.19 3.61
CA GLN A 268 -28.64 -9.52 3.36
C GLN A 268 -30.16 -9.45 3.17
N MET A 269 -30.87 -8.66 3.99
CA MET A 269 -32.32 -8.48 3.87
C MET A 269 -32.70 -7.85 2.53
N ALA A 270 -32.03 -6.76 2.16
CA ALA A 270 -32.24 -6.09 0.88
C ALA A 270 -31.96 -7.03 -0.31
N MET A 271 -30.93 -7.87 -0.21
CA MET A 271 -30.61 -8.84 -1.26
C MET A 271 -31.65 -9.97 -1.35
N MET A 272 -32.16 -10.47 -0.22
CA MET A 272 -33.26 -11.45 -0.23
C MET A 272 -34.54 -10.87 -0.83
N GLU A 273 -34.88 -9.61 -0.49
CA GLU A 273 -36.03 -8.90 -1.03
C GLU A 273 -35.90 -8.68 -2.55
N ALA A 274 -34.73 -8.23 -3.01
CA ALA A 274 -34.45 -8.04 -4.44
C ALA A 274 -34.54 -9.36 -5.23
N MET A 275 -34.02 -10.47 -4.69
CA MET A 275 -34.09 -11.79 -5.32
C MET A 275 -35.52 -12.34 -5.35
N ALA A 276 -36.35 -12.02 -4.34
CA ALA A 276 -37.76 -12.42 -4.30
C ALA A 276 -38.63 -11.60 -5.27
N ALA A 277 -38.35 -10.31 -5.45
CA ALA A 277 -39.08 -9.44 -6.37
C ALA A 277 -38.88 -9.80 -7.86
N GLY A 278 -37.77 -10.45 -8.21
CA GLY A 278 -37.52 -10.98 -9.56
C GLY A 278 -38.19 -12.33 -9.87
N ALA A 279 -38.98 -12.88 -8.93
CA ALA A 279 -39.58 -14.22 -9.02
C ALA A 279 -41.11 -14.22 -9.19
N GLU A 280 -41.74 -13.07 -9.41
CA GLU A 280 -43.15 -13.03 -9.84
C GLU A 280 -43.25 -13.31 -11.37
N PRO A 281 -44.14 -14.23 -11.81
CA PRO A 281 -44.36 -14.53 -13.22
C PRO A 281 -45.05 -13.41 -14.01
#